data_AF-H0EIU4-F1
#
_entry.id   AF-H0EIU4-F1
#
_cell.length_a   1.000
_cell.length_b   1.000
_cell.length_c   1.000
_cell.angle_alpha   90.00
_cell.angle_beta   90.00
_cell.angle_gamma   90.00
#
_symmetry.space_group_name_H-M   'P 1'
#
loop_
_entity.id
_entity.type
_entity.pdbx_description
1 polymer ?
#
loop_
_entity_poly.entity_id
_entity_poly.type
_entity_poly.pdbx_seq_one_letter_code
_entity_poly.pdbx_strand_id
1 'polypeptide(L)'
;MANFDDQKAYATQENTFFDDGREEELVEFVTNHPRKDEIKGSPEKVLQAIDEFGRTKKYLMNVGEDKGKIVTDTIKENRPQVMVELGGYA
;
A
#
# COMPACT_ATOMS: atom_id res chain seq x y z
N MET A 1 1.00 -19.05 -18.31
CA MET A 1 0.48 -18.01 -17.41
C MET A 1 1.54 -17.75 -16.37
N ALA A 2 1.79 -16.51 -16.00
CA ALA A 2 2.65 -16.23 -14.85
C ALA A 2 1.96 -16.82 -13.59
N ASN A 3 2.71 -17.53 -12.76
CA ASN A 3 2.18 -18.02 -11.48
C ASN A 3 2.07 -16.84 -10.52
N PHE A 4 0.97 -16.80 -9.77
CA PHE A 4 0.81 -15.83 -8.69
C PHE A 4 1.73 -16.22 -7.52
N ASP A 5 2.35 -15.21 -6.90
CA ASP A 5 3.17 -15.41 -5.70
C ASP A 5 2.31 -15.21 -4.46
N ASP A 6 1.98 -16.31 -3.79
CA ASP A 6 1.12 -16.32 -2.60
C ASP A 6 1.71 -15.49 -1.44
N GLN A 7 3.03 -15.24 -1.40
CA GLN A 7 3.64 -14.39 -0.36
C GLN A 7 3.26 -12.92 -0.51
N LYS A 8 2.82 -12.52 -1.71
CA LYS A 8 2.38 -11.16 -2.00
C LYS A 8 0.88 -10.96 -1.74
N ALA A 9 0.14 -12.04 -1.50
CA ALA A 9 -1.29 -11.96 -1.24
C ALA A 9 -1.58 -11.12 0.00
N TYR A 10 -2.44 -10.12 -0.17
CA TYR A 10 -3.05 -9.46 0.97
C TYR A 10 -4.02 -10.40 1.67
N ALA A 11 -4.36 -10.04 2.91
CA ALA A 11 -5.39 -10.72 3.67
C ALA A 11 -6.70 -10.80 2.87
N THR A 12 -7.48 -11.85 3.11
CA THR A 12 -8.77 -12.03 2.45
C THR A 12 -9.67 -10.83 2.74
N GLN A 13 -10.33 -10.31 1.69
CA GLN A 13 -11.27 -9.22 1.84
C GLN A 13 -12.45 -9.62 2.73
N GLU A 14 -12.74 -8.77 3.72
CA GLU A 14 -13.86 -8.94 4.64
C GLU A 14 -15.20 -8.56 4.00
N ASN A 15 -16.31 -8.93 4.65
CA ASN A 15 -17.66 -8.58 4.16
C ASN A 15 -17.94 -7.07 4.26
N THR A 16 -17.29 -6.39 5.21
CA THR A 16 -17.37 -4.94 5.36
C THR A 16 -16.35 -4.30 4.42
N PHE A 17 -16.84 -3.38 3.58
CA PHE A 17 -16.04 -2.79 2.50
C PHE A 17 -15.56 -1.36 2.78
N PHE A 18 -16.08 -0.70 3.82
CA PHE A 18 -15.71 0.64 4.28
C PHE A 18 -16.16 0.84 5.74
N ASP A 19 -15.63 1.87 6.42
CA ASP A 19 -16.04 2.30 7.77
C ASP A 19 -15.88 1.23 8.87
N ASP A 20 -14.81 0.43 8.77
CA ASP A 20 -14.43 -0.58 9.77
C ASP A 20 -13.16 -0.22 10.56
N GLY A 21 -12.69 1.01 10.40
CA GLY A 21 -11.53 1.56 11.12
C GLY A 21 -10.17 1.06 10.63
N ARG A 22 -10.09 0.36 9.49
CA ARG A 22 -8.81 -0.18 9.00
C ARG A 22 -7.81 0.92 8.63
N GLU A 23 -8.30 2.09 8.23
CA GLU A 23 -7.47 3.25 7.90
C GLU A 23 -6.75 3.79 9.15
N GLU A 24 -7.48 3.94 10.26
CA GLU A 24 -6.88 4.30 11.55
C GLU A 24 -5.90 3.23 12.05
N GLU A 25 -6.28 1.95 11.96
CA GLU A 25 -5.41 0.84 12.34
C GLU A 25 -4.11 0.80 11.51
N LEU A 26 -4.18 1.10 10.21
CA LEU A 26 -3.02 1.19 9.34
C LEU A 26 -2.09 2.32 9.77
N VAL A 27 -2.63 3.49 10.09
CA VAL A 27 -1.85 4.63 10.58
C VAL A 27 -1.16 4.27 11.90
N GLU A 28 -1.90 3.66 12.84
CA GLU A 28 -1.33 3.19 14.11
C GLU A 28 -0.24 2.14 13.89
N PHE A 29 -0.44 1.20 12.97
CA PHE A 29 0.53 0.17 12.64
C PHE A 29 1.84 0.75 12.12
N VAL A 30 1.77 1.66 11.15
CA VAL A 30 2.97 2.27 10.54
C VAL A 30 3.69 3.19 11.55
N THR A 31 2.94 3.98 12.31
CA THR A 31 3.53 4.96 13.25
C THR A 31 4.14 4.31 14.50
N ASN A 32 3.60 3.18 14.93
CA ASN A 32 4.11 2.40 16.07
C ASN A 32 4.98 1.21 15.66
N HIS A 33 5.31 1.07 14.37
CA HIS A 33 6.12 -0.03 13.86
C HIS A 33 7.46 -0.14 14.62
N PRO A 34 7.97 -1.35 14.93
CA PRO A 34 9.23 -1.52 15.67
C PRO A 34 10.44 -0.82 15.02
N ARG A 35 10.39 -0.65 13.69
CA ARG A 35 11.39 0.06 12.86
C ARG A 35 10.96 1.48 12.46
N LYS A 36 10.07 2.14 13.21
CA LYS A 36 9.49 3.46 12.85
C LYS A 36 10.53 4.53 12.52
N ASP A 37 11.66 4.55 13.21
CA ASP A 37 12.71 5.55 12.99
C ASP A 37 13.39 5.37 11.61
N GLU A 38 13.40 4.14 11.09
CA GLU A 38 13.89 3.85 9.74
C GLU A 38 12.83 4.11 8.67
N ILE A 39 11.56 3.88 9.00
CA ILE A 39 10.44 4.10 8.08
C ILE A 39 10.25 5.61 7.84
N LYS A 40 10.42 6.41 8.89
CA LYS A 40 10.26 7.86 8.82
C LYS A 40 11.26 8.47 7.82
N GLY A 41 10.73 9.19 6.83
CA GLY A 41 11.52 9.84 5.78
C GLY A 41 11.92 8.91 4.63
N SER A 42 11.51 7.65 4.63
CA SER A 42 11.74 6.71 3.53
C SER A 42 10.40 6.28 2.89
N PRO A 43 10.02 6.86 1.74
CA PRO A 43 8.79 6.47 1.03
C PRO A 43 8.73 4.97 0.71
N GLU A 44 9.86 4.37 0.33
CA GLU A 44 9.94 2.94 0.04
C GLU A 44 9.63 2.09 1.27
N LYS A 45 10.18 2.45 2.44
CA LYS A 45 9.91 1.71 3.68
C LYS A 45 8.49 1.95 4.20
N VAL A 46 7.89 3.11 3.93
CA VAL A 46 6.47 3.37 4.21
C VAL A 46 5.59 2.43 3.39
N LEU A 47 5.84 2.30 2.08
CA LEU A 47 5.11 1.37 1.22
C LEU A 47 5.25 -0.08 1.71
N GLN A 48 6.47 -0.50 2.07
CA GLN A 48 6.71 -1.84 2.63
C GLN A 48 5.92 -2.10 3.93
N ALA A 49 5.80 -1.10 4.81
CA ALA A 49 5.01 -1.23 6.04
C ALA A 49 3.49 -1.29 5.76
N ILE A 50 3.01 -0.56 4.75
CA ILE A 50 1.61 -0.65 4.29
C ILE A 50 1.34 -2.03 3.70
N ASP A 51 2.24 -2.56 2.87
CA ASP A 51 2.12 -3.90 2.32
C ASP A 51 2.18 -4.97 3.42
N GLU A 52 3.02 -4.79 4.44
CA GLU A 52 3.07 -5.68 5.62
C GLU A 52 1.73 -5.71 6.36
N PHE A 53 1.10 -4.56 6.58
CA PHE A 53 -0.24 -4.50 7.15
C PHE A 53 -1.26 -5.21 6.26
N GLY A 54 -1.25 -4.91 4.96
CA GLY A 54 -2.14 -5.50 3.96
C GLY A 54 -2.07 -7.03 3.92
N ARG A 55 -0.87 -7.60 4.13
CA ARG A 55 -0.63 -9.05 4.17
C ARG A 55 -0.97 -9.70 5.50
N THR A 56 -0.73 -9.02 6.62
CA THR A 56 -0.73 -9.67 7.95
C THR A 56 -1.90 -9.28 8.85
N LYS A 57 -2.61 -8.19 8.55
CA LYS A 57 -3.67 -7.63 9.40
C LYS A 57 -5.02 -7.62 8.70
N LYS A 58 -5.17 -6.75 7.70
CA LYS A 58 -6.45 -6.50 7.02
C LYS A 58 -6.23 -6.22 5.54
N TYR A 59 -7.23 -6.57 4.74
CA TYR A 59 -7.23 -6.27 3.31
C TYR A 59 -7.25 -4.75 3.08
N LEU A 60 -6.47 -4.30 2.10
CA LEU A 60 -6.43 -2.90 1.65
C LEU A 60 -6.73 -2.82 0.14
N MET A 61 -7.41 -1.74 -0.28
CA MET A 61 -7.67 -1.48 -1.70
C MET A 61 -6.60 -0.60 -2.37
N ASN A 62 -5.44 -0.42 -1.73
CA ASN A 62 -4.33 0.30 -2.33
C ASN A 62 -3.80 -0.43 -3.58
N VAL A 63 -2.99 0.29 -4.35
CA VAL A 63 -2.48 -0.20 -5.63
C VAL A 63 -1.58 -1.43 -5.46
N GLY A 64 -0.83 -1.53 -4.36
CA GLY A 64 0.13 -2.60 -4.12
C GLY A 64 1.34 -2.56 -5.07
N GLU A 65 2.33 -3.40 -4.79
CA GLU A 65 3.64 -3.35 -5.44
C GLU A 65 3.63 -3.65 -6.95
N ASP A 66 2.84 -4.62 -7.41
CA ASP A 66 2.86 -5.05 -8.81
C ASP A 66 2.19 -4.02 -9.75
N LYS A 67 1.01 -3.52 -9.38
CA LYS A 67 0.36 -2.42 -10.13
C LYS A 67 1.11 -1.10 -9.93
N GLY A 68 1.72 -0.90 -8.76
CA GLY A 68 2.55 0.27 -8.46
C GLY A 68 3.72 0.38 -9.43
N LYS A 69 4.35 -0.75 -9.78
CA LYS A 69 5.40 -0.78 -10.81
C LYS A 69 4.92 -0.20 -12.14
N ILE A 70 3.75 -0.63 -12.63
CA ILE A 70 3.18 -0.16 -13.91
C ILE A 70 2.97 1.37 -13.88
N VAL A 71 2.41 1.88 -12.77
CA VAL A 71 2.20 3.32 -12.58
C VAL A 71 3.54 4.05 -12.58
N THR A 72 4.53 3.59 -11.82
CA THR A 72 5.84 4.25 -11.73
C THR A 72 6.63 4.22 -13.03
N ASP A 73 6.54 3.14 -13.80
CA ASP A 73 7.17 3.05 -15.11
C ASP A 73 6.54 4.05 -16.08
N THR A 74 5.21 4.15 -16.08
CA THR A 74 4.47 5.15 -16.88
C THR A 74 4.88 6.58 -16.52
N ILE A 75 5.05 6.89 -15.23
CA ILE A 75 5.53 8.21 -14.76
C ILE A 75 6.95 8.48 -15.26
N LYS A 76 7.86 7.51 -15.15
CA LYS A 76 9.26 7.64 -15.60
C LYS A 76 9.35 7.89 -17.10
N GLU A 77 8.52 7.20 -17.88
CA GLU A 77 8.45 7.33 -19.34
C GLU A 77 7.93 8.71 -19.76
N ASN A 78 6.85 9.18 -19.14
CA ASN A 78 6.15 10.40 -19.59
C ASN A 78 6.66 11.68 -18.92
N ARG A 79 7.37 11.58 -17.79
CA ARG A 79 7.94 12.71 -17.01
C ARG A 79 6.97 13.91 -16.87
N PRO A 80 5.73 13.67 -16.40
CA PRO A 80 4.72 14.72 -16.32
C PRO A 80 5.18 15.85 -15.41
N GLN A 81 4.89 17.10 -15.78
CA GLN A 81 5.14 18.26 -14.91
C GLN A 81 4.10 18.39 -13.80
N VAL A 82 2.88 17.92 -14.05
CA VAL A 82 1.75 17.95 -13.12
C VAL A 82 1.05 16.61 -13.18
N MET A 83 0.74 16.05 -12.01
CA MET A 83 -0.06 14.84 -11.85
C MET A 83 -1.25 15.14 -10.94
N VAL A 84 -2.38 14.48 -11.21
CA VAL A 84 -3.60 14.56 -10.40
C VAL A 84 -4.01 13.15 -10.02
N GLU A 85 -4.28 12.94 -8.74
CA GLU A 85 -4.86 11.71 -8.20
C GLU A 85 -6.34 11.96 -7.88
N LEU A 86 -7.21 11.03 -8.30
CA LEU A 86 -8.64 11.07 -8.01
C LEU A 86 -8.98 9.96 -7.02
N GLY A 87 -8.99 10.32 -5.74
CA GLY A 87 -9.21 9.41 -4.61
C GLY A 87 -7.89 8.94 -4.01
N GLY A 88 -7.50 9.57 -2.90
CA GLY A 88 -6.26 9.26 -2.17
C GLY A 88 -6.38 8.12 -1.15
N TYR A 89 -7.44 7.30 -1.25
CA TYR A 89 -7.86 6.34 -0.23
C TYR A 89 -8.27 7.08 1.08
N ALA A 90 -9.58 7.15 1.31
CA ALA A 90 -10.20 7.94 2.39
C ALA A 90 -10.88 7.01 3.39
#